data_AF-A0A0C2C872-F1
#
_entry.id   AF-A0A0C2C872-F1
#
_cell.length_a   1.000
_cell.length_b   1.000
_cell.length_c   1.000
_cell.angle_alpha   90.00
_cell.angle_beta   90.00
_cell.angle_gamma   90.00
#
_symmetry.space_group_name_H-M   'P 1'
#
loop_
_entity.id
_entity.type
_entity.pdbx_description
1 polymer ?
#
loop_
_entity_poly.entity_id
_entity_poly.type
_entity_poly.pdbx_seq_one_letter_code
_entity_poly.pdbx_strand_id
1 'polypeptide(L)'
;MILFQTPLTFSDYEVDKPKSEKYGSTGHTVANGADSKVDQAHKGDTKEDDEDRIDWGVAGLPLGVEELSDDERHRMRQRELFLSRQVETLPATLIRGKCQVTLLSEIETVSSYDGEDKFFYSLVYDPSQMTLLADKGAIRVGEKYQADVPESMECEDSRENGDGDELMIDDEEERSGSELRTTHRAPCETEREVLVYHPHHSLTDRDMDQFLIVAR
;
A
#
# COMPACT_ATOMS: atom_id res chain seq x y z
N MET A 1 29.33 1.12 10.79
CA MET A 1 30.16 0.27 9.91
C MET A 1 29.52 -1.10 9.94
N ILE A 2 28.80 -1.47 8.87
CA ILE A 2 28.06 -2.73 8.82
C ILE A 2 29.06 -3.78 8.31
N LEU A 3 29.39 -4.75 9.16
CA LEU A 3 30.22 -5.89 8.76
C LEU A 3 29.33 -6.88 8.03
N PHE A 4 29.61 -7.13 6.76
CA PHE A 4 29.01 -8.25 6.05
C PHE A 4 29.83 -9.49 6.36
N GLN A 5 29.22 -10.44 7.06
CA GLN A 5 29.72 -11.81 7.12
C GLN A 5 29.10 -12.57 5.94
N THR A 6 29.88 -12.84 4.89
CA THR A 6 29.60 -13.91 3.92
C THR A 6 30.92 -14.67 3.65
N PRO A 7 30.89 -15.93 3.17
CA PRO A 7 29.74 -16.80 2.91
C PRO A 7 29.63 -17.94 3.94
N LEU A 8 28.39 -18.34 4.26
CA LEU A 8 28.15 -19.66 4.84
C LEU A 8 28.50 -20.70 3.77
N THR A 9 29.52 -21.50 4.05
CA THR A 9 29.83 -22.71 3.28
C THR A 9 28.66 -23.67 3.43
N PHE A 10 27.92 -23.88 2.34
CA PHE A 10 26.83 -24.84 2.26
C PHE A 10 27.44 -26.26 2.17
N SER A 11 27.60 -26.92 3.31
CA SER A 11 27.78 -28.36 3.37
C SER A 11 27.06 -28.89 4.60
N ASP A 12 26.32 -29.97 4.37
CA ASP A 12 25.69 -30.88 5.33
C ASP A 12 24.24 -30.52 5.68
N TYR A 13 23.35 -30.88 4.75
CA TYR A 13 21.94 -31.09 5.06
C TYR A 13 21.77 -32.48 5.71
N GLU A 14 21.23 -32.52 6.93
CA GLU A 14 20.68 -33.72 7.53
C GLU A 14 19.17 -33.72 7.21
N VAL A 15 18.70 -34.76 6.51
CA VAL A 15 17.29 -34.91 6.11
C VAL A 15 16.44 -35.13 7.36
N ASP A 16 15.69 -34.11 7.79
CA ASP A 16 14.75 -34.26 8.89
C ASP A 16 13.45 -34.92 8.41
N LYS A 17 12.99 -35.95 9.14
CA LYS A 17 11.82 -36.76 8.78
C LYS A 17 10.53 -35.98 9.00
N PRO A 18 9.48 -36.20 8.19
CA PRO A 18 8.22 -35.47 8.33
C PRO A 18 7.56 -35.78 9.70
N LYS A 19 7.38 -34.76 10.52
CA LYS A 19 6.56 -34.81 11.73
C LYS A 19 5.14 -34.35 11.43
N SER A 20 4.22 -35.07 12.06
CA SER A 20 2.77 -35.11 11.85
C SER A 20 2.04 -33.77 11.96
N GLU A 21 1.06 -33.62 11.07
CA GLU A 21 -0.02 -32.64 11.12
C GLU A 21 -0.67 -32.57 12.51
N LYS A 22 -0.69 -31.36 13.07
CA LYS A 22 -1.81 -30.75 13.81
C LYS A 22 -1.30 -29.54 14.59
N TYR A 23 -1.47 -28.35 14.03
CA TYR A 23 -1.77 -27.15 14.83
C TYR A 23 -2.64 -26.23 13.98
N GLY A 24 -3.91 -26.11 14.38
CA GLY A 24 -4.77 -25.04 13.90
C GLY A 24 -4.48 -23.78 14.71
N SER A 25 -4.46 -22.64 14.04
CA SER A 25 -4.81 -21.35 14.66
C SER A 25 -5.19 -20.38 13.56
N THR A 26 -6.49 -20.13 13.49
CA THR A 26 -7.16 -19.06 12.77
C THR A 26 -6.50 -17.70 13.00
N GLY A 27 -5.95 -17.12 11.95
CA GLY A 27 -5.57 -15.72 11.85
C GLY A 27 -5.65 -15.31 10.38
N HIS A 28 -6.77 -14.67 9.98
CA HIS A 28 -6.96 -14.18 8.62
C HIS A 28 -6.26 -12.83 8.47
N THR A 29 -5.12 -12.82 7.79
CA THR A 29 -4.58 -11.64 7.11
C THR A 29 -5.12 -11.64 5.69
N VAL A 30 -5.97 -10.68 5.34
CA VAL A 30 -6.53 -10.56 3.99
C VAL A 30 -5.52 -9.79 3.14
N ALA A 31 -4.81 -10.50 2.26
CA ALA A 31 -4.08 -9.88 1.17
C ALA A 31 -5.02 -9.84 -0.04
N ASN A 32 -5.23 -8.66 -0.62
CA ASN A 32 -6.01 -8.52 -1.85
C ASN A 32 -5.24 -9.18 -3.01
N GLY A 33 -5.73 -10.33 -3.46
CA GLY A 33 -5.31 -11.00 -4.69
C GLY A 33 -6.56 -11.39 -5.47
N ALA A 34 -6.64 -10.92 -6.72
CA ALA A 34 -7.76 -11.13 -7.61
C ALA A 34 -7.90 -12.60 -8.03
N ASP A 35 -9.10 -13.18 -7.87
CA ASP A 35 -9.43 -14.51 -8.38
C ASP A 35 -9.53 -14.50 -9.92
N SER A 36 -8.63 -15.23 -10.59
CA SER A 36 -8.75 -15.52 -12.01
C SER A 36 -9.15 -16.98 -12.20
N LYS A 37 -10.34 -17.18 -12.76
CA LYS A 37 -10.91 -18.48 -13.15
C LYS A 37 -10.00 -19.18 -14.17
N VAL A 38 -9.71 -20.45 -13.92
CA VAL A 38 -8.97 -21.35 -14.83
C VAL A 38 -9.96 -22.08 -15.72
N ASP A 39 -9.85 -21.88 -17.03
CA ASP A 39 -10.42 -22.79 -18.04
C ASP A 39 -9.29 -23.63 -18.67
N GLN A 40 -9.56 -24.93 -18.81
CA GLN A 40 -8.63 -25.95 -19.31
C GLN A 40 -8.42 -25.89 -20.83
N ALA A 41 -7.17 -26.07 -21.27
CA ALA A 41 -6.87 -26.77 -22.52
C ALA A 41 -5.49 -27.46 -22.45
N HIS A 42 -5.51 -28.79 -22.52
CA HIS A 42 -4.33 -29.66 -22.64
C HIS A 42 -3.61 -29.50 -23.99
N LYS A 43 -2.28 -29.33 -23.97
CA LYS A 43 -1.36 -30.01 -24.91
C LYS A 43 0.07 -29.99 -24.37
N GLY A 44 0.64 -31.18 -24.14
CA GLY A 44 1.90 -31.36 -23.43
C GLY A 44 3.16 -31.02 -24.23
N ASP A 45 4.22 -30.71 -23.50
CA ASP A 45 5.56 -31.22 -23.73
C ASP A 45 6.40 -31.04 -22.44
N THR A 46 7.37 -31.93 -22.25
CA THR A 46 8.24 -32.19 -21.09
C THR A 46 8.62 -30.99 -20.19
N LYS A 47 8.12 -30.93 -18.95
CA LYS A 47 8.66 -30.11 -17.84
C LYS A 47 8.29 -30.68 -16.47
N GLU A 48 9.10 -31.57 -15.90
CA GLU A 48 8.92 -32.05 -14.51
C GLU A 48 9.85 -31.37 -13.50
N ASP A 49 10.62 -30.34 -13.90
CA ASP A 49 11.59 -29.66 -13.02
C ASP A 49 11.21 -28.20 -12.63
N ASP A 50 10.11 -27.65 -13.15
CA ASP A 50 9.74 -26.23 -12.97
C ASP A 50 8.69 -25.98 -11.87
N GLU A 51 8.08 -27.01 -11.27
CA GLU A 51 6.94 -26.83 -10.34
C GLU A 51 7.32 -26.37 -8.92
N ASP A 52 8.60 -26.40 -8.54
CA ASP A 52 9.06 -26.04 -7.20
C ASP A 52 9.74 -24.66 -7.11
N ARG A 53 9.70 -23.83 -8.17
CA ARG A 53 10.26 -22.47 -8.11
C ARG A 53 9.37 -21.57 -7.25
N ILE A 54 9.74 -21.42 -5.98
CA ILE A 54 9.13 -20.49 -5.04
C ILE A 54 9.22 -19.06 -5.62
N ASP A 55 8.08 -18.51 -6.02
CA ASP A 55 7.96 -17.11 -6.42
C ASP A 55 7.94 -16.23 -5.16
N TRP A 56 9.03 -15.49 -4.96
CA TRP A 56 9.21 -14.60 -3.82
C TRP A 56 8.49 -13.25 -3.97
N GLY A 57 7.73 -13.03 -5.05
CA GLY A 57 7.03 -11.77 -5.33
C GLY A 57 7.98 -10.59 -5.54
N VAL A 58 7.49 -9.35 -5.54
CA VAL A 58 8.31 -8.13 -5.66
C VAL A 58 8.30 -7.25 -4.43
N ALA A 59 7.53 -7.63 -3.41
CA ALA A 59 7.44 -6.87 -2.18
C ALA A 59 8.84 -6.68 -1.55
N GLY A 60 9.11 -5.45 -1.11
CA GLY A 60 10.39 -5.07 -0.49
C GLY A 60 11.51 -4.73 -1.47
N LEU A 61 11.27 -4.79 -2.79
CA LEU A 61 12.26 -4.43 -3.81
C LEU A 61 12.05 -3.00 -4.35
N PRO A 62 13.11 -2.37 -4.91
CA PRO A 62 13.01 -1.06 -5.56
C PRO A 62 12.03 -1.04 -6.75
N LEU A 63 11.55 0.15 -7.10
CA LEU A 63 10.69 0.35 -8.26
C LEU A 63 11.39 -0.05 -9.57
N GLY A 64 10.63 -0.62 -10.51
CA GLY A 64 11.13 -1.09 -11.80
C GLY A 64 11.71 -2.51 -11.79
N VAL A 65 11.64 -3.22 -10.67
CA VAL A 65 12.11 -4.62 -10.59
C VAL A 65 11.29 -5.59 -11.45
N GLU A 66 10.04 -5.23 -11.76
CA GLU A 66 9.13 -6.02 -12.60
C GLU A 66 9.59 -6.13 -14.06
N GLU A 67 10.42 -5.21 -14.51
CA GLU A 67 10.95 -5.18 -15.87
C GLU A 67 12.23 -6.02 -16.02
N LEU A 68 12.79 -6.52 -14.91
CA LEU A 68 13.99 -7.33 -14.90
C LEU A 68 13.70 -8.80 -15.20
N SER A 69 14.69 -9.49 -15.75
CA SER A 69 14.66 -10.96 -15.81
C SER A 69 14.68 -11.56 -14.40
N ASP A 70 14.22 -12.82 -14.27
CA ASP A 70 14.21 -13.53 -12.99
C ASP A 70 15.58 -13.57 -12.30
N ASP A 71 16.65 -13.75 -13.09
CA ASP A 71 18.03 -13.80 -12.59
C ASP A 71 18.47 -12.44 -12.03
N GLU A 72 18.10 -11.35 -12.71
CA GLU A 72 18.41 -9.99 -12.29
C GLU A 72 17.59 -9.58 -11.06
N ARG A 73 16.32 -9.98 -11.00
CA ARG A 73 15.45 -9.82 -9.82
C ARG A 73 16.00 -10.59 -8.63
N HIS A 74 16.49 -11.82 -8.83
CA HIS A 74 17.16 -12.59 -7.79
C HIS A 74 18.43 -11.90 -7.30
N ARG A 75 19.28 -11.40 -8.21
CA ARG A 75 20.47 -10.62 -7.86
C ARG A 75 20.12 -9.35 -7.09
N MET A 76 19.00 -8.70 -7.43
CA MET A 76 18.51 -7.53 -6.70
C MET A 76 18.08 -7.89 -5.27
N ARG A 77 17.41 -9.04 -5.07
CA ARG A 77 17.06 -9.54 -3.73
C ARG A 77 18.28 -9.78 -2.85
N GLN A 78 19.37 -10.28 -3.41
CA GLN A 78 20.62 -10.52 -2.66
C GLN A 78 21.29 -9.24 -2.14
N ARG A 79 20.82 -8.06 -2.57
CA ARG A 79 21.30 -6.76 -2.09
C ARG A 79 20.50 -6.23 -0.88
N GLU A 80 19.41 -6.89 -0.53
CA GLU A 80 18.63 -6.56 0.67
C GLU A 80 19.34 -7.08 1.93
N LEU A 81 19.34 -6.24 2.96
CA LEU A 81 19.87 -6.54 4.29
C LEU A 81 18.85 -6.20 5.35
N PHE A 82 19.05 -6.77 6.53
CA PHE A 82 18.29 -6.42 7.72
C PHE A 82 19.17 -5.69 8.72
N LEU A 83 18.71 -4.51 9.16
CA LEU A 83 19.42 -3.75 10.17
C LEU A 83 19.15 -4.37 11.54
N SER A 84 20.18 -4.91 12.19
CA SER A 84 20.09 -5.37 13.58
C SER A 84 20.53 -4.26 14.55
N ARG A 85 19.90 -4.21 15.73
CA ARG A 85 20.32 -3.34 16.85
C ARG A 85 21.52 -3.89 17.63
N GLN A 86 22.07 -5.02 17.19
CA GLN A 86 23.25 -5.64 17.79
C GLN A 86 24.49 -4.74 17.60
N VAL A 87 25.21 -4.47 18.68
CA VAL A 87 26.46 -3.70 18.66
C VAL A 87 27.62 -4.62 19.00
N GLU A 88 28.61 -4.66 18.11
CA GLU A 88 29.83 -5.44 18.30
C GLU A 88 31.06 -4.53 18.16
N THR A 89 32.12 -4.84 18.90
CA THR A 89 33.42 -4.16 18.78
C THR A 89 34.42 -5.11 18.17
N LEU A 90 34.90 -4.78 16.97
CA LEU A 90 35.81 -5.60 16.19
C LEU A 90 37.07 -4.80 15.79
N PRO A 91 38.24 -5.44 15.63
CA PRO A 91 39.45 -4.76 15.21
C PRO A 91 39.34 -4.30 13.75
N ALA A 92 39.92 -3.13 13.45
CA ALA A 92 39.89 -2.52 12.11
C ALA A 92 40.55 -3.38 11.02
N THR A 93 41.39 -4.35 11.41
CA THR A 93 42.02 -5.30 10.49
C THR A 93 41.03 -6.25 9.80
N LEU A 94 39.80 -6.37 10.31
CA LEU A 94 38.75 -7.19 9.67
C LEU A 94 38.07 -6.50 8.48
N ILE A 95 38.31 -5.20 8.28
CA ILE A 95 37.70 -4.42 7.20
C ILE A 95 38.36 -4.77 5.87
N ARG A 96 37.57 -5.23 4.89
CA ARG A 96 38.05 -5.58 3.55
C ARG A 96 37.69 -4.56 2.46
N GLY A 97 36.69 -3.72 2.71
CA GLY A 97 36.20 -2.75 1.74
C GLY A 97 35.14 -1.83 2.36
N LYS A 98 34.74 -0.82 1.60
CA LYS A 98 33.67 0.12 1.95
C LYS A 98 32.48 -0.14 1.02
N CYS A 99 31.32 -0.41 1.59
CA CYS A 99 30.06 -0.49 0.86
C CYS A 99 29.14 0.68 1.21
N GLN A 100 28.10 0.87 0.40
CA GLN A 100 27.00 1.80 0.63
C GLN A 100 25.75 1.02 0.99
N VAL A 101 25.14 1.38 2.12
CA VAL A 101 23.87 0.80 2.59
C VAL A 101 22.91 1.96 2.85
N THR A 102 21.75 1.95 2.20
CA THR A 102 20.71 2.99 2.32
C THR A 102 19.38 2.39 2.78
N LEU A 103 18.58 3.21 3.47
CA LEU A 103 17.18 2.85 3.74
C LEU A 103 16.41 2.89 2.42
N LEU A 104 15.72 1.81 2.08
CA LEU A 104 14.93 1.75 0.84
C LEU A 104 13.78 2.76 0.89
N SER A 105 13.87 3.80 0.05
CA SER A 105 12.80 4.78 -0.11
C SER A 105 11.74 4.27 -1.09
N GLU A 106 10.50 4.74 -0.93
CA GLU A 106 9.37 4.36 -1.82
C GLU A 106 9.56 4.79 -3.27
N ILE A 107 10.40 5.80 -3.52
CA ILE A 107 10.66 6.36 -4.85
C ILE A 107 11.96 5.83 -5.47
N GLU A 108 12.72 5.01 -4.75
CA GLU A 108 13.98 4.49 -5.26
C GLU A 108 13.75 3.40 -6.31
N THR A 109 14.54 3.47 -7.37
CA THR A 109 14.49 2.57 -8.52
C THR A 109 15.64 1.56 -8.49
N VAL A 110 15.52 0.47 -9.26
CA VAL A 110 16.61 -0.51 -9.46
C VAL A 110 17.94 0.16 -9.82
N SER A 111 17.92 1.17 -10.69
CA SER A 111 19.12 1.90 -11.14
C SER A 111 19.87 2.63 -10.02
N SER A 112 19.21 2.94 -8.91
CA SER A 112 19.86 3.53 -7.73
C SER A 112 20.92 2.58 -7.15
N TYR A 113 20.72 1.28 -7.34
CA TYR A 113 21.53 0.18 -6.82
C TYR A 113 22.48 -0.43 -7.88
N ASP A 114 22.70 0.27 -8.99
CA ASP A 114 23.70 -0.15 -9.98
C ASP A 114 25.12 -0.06 -9.39
N GLY A 115 25.85 -1.18 -9.43
CA GLY A 115 27.19 -1.37 -8.87
C GLY A 115 27.23 -2.42 -7.75
N GLU A 116 28.32 -3.16 -7.56
CA GLU A 116 28.40 -4.31 -6.63
C GLU A 116 28.42 -3.94 -5.14
N ASP A 117 28.84 -2.72 -4.79
CA ASP A 117 28.99 -2.25 -3.41
C ASP A 117 27.77 -1.52 -2.83
N LYS A 118 26.60 -1.65 -3.48
CA LYS A 118 25.37 -0.95 -3.08
C LYS A 118 24.30 -1.92 -2.59
N PHE A 119 23.83 -1.67 -1.38
CA PHE A 119 22.86 -2.49 -0.67
C PHE A 119 21.77 -1.60 -0.07
N PHE A 120 20.64 -2.21 0.29
CA PHE A 120 19.55 -1.52 0.96
C PHE A 120 18.98 -2.33 2.11
N TYR A 121 18.26 -1.66 3.00
CA TYR A 121 17.45 -2.31 4.01
C TYR A 121 16.07 -1.67 4.05
N SER A 122 15.04 -2.48 4.27
CA SER A 122 13.65 -2.03 4.45
C SER A 122 13.09 -2.43 5.83
N LEU A 123 13.67 -3.47 6.44
CA LEU A 123 13.26 -4.04 7.71
C LEU A 123 14.40 -4.00 8.75
N VAL A 124 13.99 -3.91 10.01
CA VAL A 124 14.85 -3.99 11.19
C VAL A 124 14.68 -5.38 11.82
N TYR A 125 15.78 -6.08 12.05
CA TYR A 125 15.77 -7.39 12.72
C TYR A 125 15.96 -7.23 14.22
N ASP A 126 15.05 -7.81 15.01
CA ASP A 126 15.21 -7.96 16.45
C ASP A 126 15.77 -9.36 16.77
N PRO A 127 17.06 -9.48 17.15
CA PRO A 127 17.66 -10.78 17.46
C PRO A 127 17.10 -11.41 18.75
N SER A 128 16.52 -10.62 19.66
CA SER A 128 15.97 -11.13 20.91
C SER A 128 14.61 -11.80 20.71
N GLN A 129 13.81 -11.27 19.80
CA GLN A 129 12.47 -11.79 19.49
C GLN A 129 12.43 -12.64 18.23
N MET A 130 13.53 -12.65 17.45
CA MET A 130 13.61 -13.27 16.12
C MET A 130 12.52 -12.75 15.16
N THR A 131 12.25 -11.44 15.23
CA THR A 131 11.20 -10.79 14.43
C THR A 131 11.78 -9.77 13.47
N LEU A 132 11.15 -9.61 12.31
CA LEU A 132 11.39 -8.50 11.38
C LEU A 132 10.34 -7.41 11.58
N LEU A 133 10.80 -6.17 11.75
CA LEU A 133 9.97 -5.01 11.98
C LEU A 133 10.10 -4.07 10.77
N ALA A 134 8.98 -3.67 10.18
CA ALA A 134 8.97 -2.60 9.19
C ALA A 134 9.16 -1.26 9.89
N ASP A 135 10.03 -0.40 9.33
CA ASP A 135 10.22 0.98 9.82
C ASP A 135 9.05 1.89 9.41
N LYS A 136 8.27 1.48 8.41
CA LYS A 136 7.09 2.21 7.94
C LYS A 136 5.87 1.80 8.76
N GLY A 137 5.15 2.80 9.27
CA GLY A 137 4.01 2.61 10.18
C GLY A 137 2.98 1.60 9.67
N ALA A 138 2.41 0.82 10.58
CA ALA A 138 1.40 -0.17 10.24
C ALA A 138 -0.01 0.43 10.29
N ILE A 139 -0.79 0.24 9.22
CA ILE A 139 -2.24 0.48 9.25
C ILE A 139 -2.87 -0.66 10.05
N ARG A 140 -3.71 -0.31 11.03
CA ARG A 140 -4.42 -1.29 11.85
C ARG A 140 -5.89 -1.27 11.46
N VAL A 141 -6.43 -2.46 11.18
CA VAL A 141 -7.85 -2.67 10.86
C VAL A 141 -8.53 -3.34 12.05
N GLY A 142 -9.79 -2.99 12.31
CA GLY A 142 -10.63 -3.56 13.36
C GLY A 142 -11.45 -2.50 14.09
N GLU A 143 -12.49 -2.95 14.79
CA GLU A 143 -13.50 -2.12 15.47
C GLU A 143 -12.90 -1.07 16.41
N LYS A 144 -11.75 -1.34 17.04
CA LYS A 144 -11.05 -0.39 17.92
C LYS A 144 -10.26 0.70 17.19
N TYR A 145 -10.05 0.56 15.89
CA TYR A 145 -9.26 1.48 15.06
C TYR A 145 -10.11 2.15 13.97
N GLN A 146 -11.23 1.53 13.57
CA GLN A 146 -12.16 2.06 12.58
C GLN A 146 -13.26 2.88 13.25
N ALA A 147 -13.77 3.89 12.54
CA ALA A 147 -14.94 4.64 12.98
C ALA A 147 -16.22 3.84 12.72
N ASP A 148 -17.23 4.05 13.58
CA ASP A 148 -18.56 3.51 13.35
C ASP A 148 -19.25 4.34 12.26
N VAL A 149 -19.73 3.68 11.21
CA VAL A 149 -20.32 4.34 10.03
C VAL A 149 -21.84 4.43 10.26
N PRO A 150 -22.45 5.63 10.29
CA PRO A 150 -23.89 5.77 10.48
C PRO A 150 -24.68 5.12 9.32
N GLU A 151 -25.80 4.45 9.63
CA GLU A 151 -26.67 3.77 8.65
C GLU A 151 -27.13 4.70 7.50
N SER A 152 -27.30 6.00 7.76
CA SER A 152 -27.71 6.99 6.75
C SER A 152 -26.60 7.37 5.76
N MET A 153 -25.36 6.90 5.99
CA MET A 153 -24.18 7.14 5.16
C MET A 153 -23.68 5.87 4.46
N GLU A 154 -24.38 4.74 4.60
CA GLU A 154 -24.05 3.55 3.83
C GLU A 154 -24.31 3.83 2.34
N CYS A 155 -23.26 3.75 1.51
CA CYS A 155 -23.39 3.82 0.07
C CYS A 155 -24.21 2.61 -0.40
N GLU A 156 -25.29 2.83 -1.18
CA GLU A 156 -26.03 1.75 -1.84
C GLU A 156 -25.22 1.12 -3.01
N ASP A 157 -23.92 0.91 -2.86
CA ASP A 157 -23.03 0.32 -3.88
C ASP A 157 -23.28 -1.18 -4.07
N SER A 158 -24.26 -1.75 -3.36
CA SER A 158 -24.66 -3.16 -3.50
C SER A 158 -25.35 -3.49 -4.84
N ARG A 159 -25.56 -2.52 -5.73
CA ARG A 159 -26.23 -2.74 -7.03
C ARG A 159 -25.29 -2.75 -8.25
N GLU A 160 -24.04 -2.31 -8.14
CA GLU A 160 -23.19 -2.09 -9.32
C GLU A 160 -22.11 -3.18 -9.52
N ASN A 161 -22.42 -4.42 -9.17
CA ASN A 161 -21.65 -5.59 -9.64
C ASN A 161 -22.48 -6.46 -10.61
N GLY A 162 -23.53 -5.88 -11.20
CA GLY A 162 -24.30 -6.47 -12.29
C GLY A 162 -23.82 -5.91 -13.63
N ASP A 163 -23.18 -6.77 -14.40
CA ASP A 163 -22.90 -6.63 -15.83
C ASP A 163 -24.03 -5.93 -16.62
N GLY A 164 -23.70 -4.77 -17.20
CA GLY A 164 -24.43 -4.13 -18.31
C GLY A 164 -25.75 -3.40 -17.99
N ASP A 165 -25.68 -2.19 -17.42
CA ASP A 165 -26.77 -1.22 -17.57
C ASP A 165 -26.45 -0.28 -18.74
N GLU A 166 -27.24 -0.39 -19.79
CA GLU A 166 -27.18 0.40 -21.00
C GLU A 166 -27.65 1.83 -20.66
N LEU A 167 -26.71 2.76 -20.49
CA LEU A 167 -26.99 4.18 -20.26
C LEU A 167 -27.65 4.78 -21.52
N MET A 168 -28.95 4.55 -21.69
CA MET A 168 -29.81 5.32 -22.59
C MET A 168 -29.92 6.73 -22.00
N ILE A 169 -29.14 7.66 -22.54
CA ILE A 169 -29.41 9.08 -22.41
C ILE A 169 -30.66 9.31 -23.27
N ASP A 170 -31.82 9.32 -22.63
CA ASP A 170 -33.06 9.78 -23.27
C ASP A 170 -32.93 11.30 -23.48
N ASP A 171 -32.42 11.67 -24.66
CA ASP A 171 -32.54 13.02 -25.19
C ASP A 171 -34.02 13.29 -25.53
N GLU A 172 -34.54 14.37 -24.93
CA GLU A 172 -35.70 15.16 -25.38
C GLU A 172 -37.10 14.55 -25.16
N GLU A 173 -37.81 14.99 -24.10
CA GLU A 173 -39.08 15.71 -24.30
C GLU A 173 -39.55 16.43 -23.03
N GLU A 174 -39.81 17.73 -23.17
CA GLU A 174 -40.41 18.58 -22.16
C GLU A 174 -41.71 17.99 -21.60
N ARG A 175 -41.74 17.69 -20.30
CA ARG A 175 -43.00 17.56 -19.57
C ARG A 175 -42.99 18.42 -18.31
N SER A 176 -43.49 19.64 -18.54
CA SER A 176 -44.18 20.49 -17.57
C SER A 176 -44.76 19.71 -16.38
N GLY A 177 -44.32 20.07 -15.16
CA GLY A 177 -44.92 19.56 -13.93
C GLY A 177 -43.98 19.38 -12.74
N SER A 178 -43.26 20.42 -12.31
CA SER A 178 -42.87 20.50 -10.89
C SER A 178 -43.03 21.94 -10.39
N GLU A 179 -44.27 22.26 -9.99
CA GLU A 179 -44.50 23.41 -9.14
C GLU A 179 -43.71 23.25 -7.84
N LEU A 180 -42.90 24.26 -7.54
CA LEU A 180 -42.50 24.67 -6.20
C LEU A 180 -41.52 23.74 -5.43
N ARG A 181 -40.23 23.82 -5.77
CA ARG A 181 -39.12 23.52 -4.83
C ARG A 181 -38.15 24.70 -4.64
N THR A 182 -38.66 25.92 -4.66
CA THR A 182 -38.00 27.09 -4.07
C THR A 182 -38.60 27.40 -2.71
N THR A 183 -38.67 26.39 -1.83
CA THR A 183 -38.57 26.70 -0.40
C THR A 183 -37.08 26.90 -0.12
N HIS A 184 -36.63 28.15 -0.17
CA HIS A 184 -35.40 28.58 0.48
C HIS A 184 -35.52 28.13 1.95
N ARG A 185 -35.02 26.94 2.27
CA ARG A 185 -34.92 26.46 3.64
C ARG A 185 -33.86 27.35 4.26
N ALA A 186 -34.26 28.30 5.09
CA ALA A 186 -33.33 29.04 5.93
C ALA A 186 -32.42 28.00 6.62
N PRO A 187 -31.09 28.14 6.55
CA PRO A 187 -30.19 27.27 7.30
C PRO A 187 -30.66 27.23 8.74
N CYS A 188 -30.96 26.04 9.24
CA CYS A 188 -31.29 25.86 10.64
C CYS A 188 -30.02 26.21 11.41
N GLU A 189 -30.03 27.28 12.21
CA GLU A 189 -28.88 27.66 13.03
C GLU A 189 -28.49 26.45 13.88
N THR A 190 -27.38 25.81 13.57
CA THR A 190 -26.83 24.75 14.42
C THR A 190 -26.01 25.40 15.52
N GLU A 191 -26.00 24.82 16.72
CA GLU A 191 -25.19 25.32 17.84
C GLU A 191 -23.68 25.38 17.53
N ARG A 192 -23.24 24.76 16.42
CA ARG A 192 -21.86 24.63 16.00
C ARG A 192 -21.40 25.71 15.03
N GLU A 193 -22.30 26.53 14.50
CA GLU A 193 -21.95 27.58 13.54
C GLU A 193 -22.80 28.84 13.74
N VAL A 194 -22.24 29.98 13.37
CA VAL A 194 -22.94 31.27 13.36
C VAL A 194 -22.75 31.89 11.98
N LEU A 195 -23.86 32.23 11.31
CA LEU A 195 -23.82 32.86 10.00
C LEU A 195 -23.26 34.29 10.13
N VAL A 196 -22.02 34.50 9.65
CA VAL A 196 -21.36 35.81 9.70
C VAL A 196 -21.69 36.68 8.48
N TYR A 197 -21.93 36.06 7.32
CA TYR A 197 -22.22 36.76 6.07
C TYR A 197 -23.00 35.85 5.12
N HIS A 198 -24.01 36.41 4.45
CA HIS A 198 -24.77 35.66 3.44
C HIS A 198 -24.30 36.07 2.04
N PRO A 199 -23.75 35.16 1.23
CA PRO A 199 -23.28 35.48 -0.13
C PRO A 199 -24.41 35.91 -1.08
N HIS A 200 -25.66 35.63 -0.72
CA HIS A 200 -26.83 36.12 -1.43
C HIS A 200 -27.50 37.19 -0.58
N HIS A 201 -27.20 38.45 -0.86
CA HIS A 201 -27.83 39.61 -0.25
C HIS A 201 -28.25 40.61 -1.33
N SER A 202 -29.11 41.56 -0.97
CA SER A 202 -29.70 42.53 -1.89
C SER A 202 -28.84 43.77 -2.15
N LEU A 203 -27.57 43.77 -1.73
CA LEU A 203 -26.66 44.90 -1.95
C LEU A 203 -25.80 44.59 -3.17
N THR A 204 -25.47 45.62 -3.96
CA THR A 204 -24.51 45.46 -5.05
C THR A 204 -23.09 45.61 -4.51
N ASP A 205 -22.08 45.12 -5.25
CA ASP A 205 -20.66 45.31 -4.90
C ASP A 205 -20.32 46.78 -4.66
N ARG A 206 -20.95 47.69 -5.41
CA ARG A 206 -20.80 49.13 -5.25
C ARG A 206 -21.31 49.63 -3.89
N ASP A 207 -22.45 49.11 -3.43
CA ASP A 207 -23.03 49.48 -2.13
C ASP A 207 -22.17 48.96 -0.97
N MET A 208 -21.62 47.74 -1.13
CA MET A 208 -20.68 47.15 -0.18
C MET A 208 -19.39 47.97 -0.11
N ASP A 209 -18.79 48.31 -1.24
CA ASP A 209 -17.58 49.13 -1.31
C ASP A 209 -17.80 50.51 -0.69
N GLN A 210 -18.95 51.14 -0.98
CA GLN A 210 -19.31 52.42 -0.38
C GLN A 210 -19.44 52.32 1.15
N PHE A 211 -20.07 51.25 1.66
CA PHE A 211 -20.16 51.01 3.09
C PHE A 211 -18.76 50.81 3.71
N LEU A 212 -17.88 50.04 3.08
CA LEU A 212 -16.52 49.82 3.55
C LEU A 212 -15.68 51.10 3.58
N ILE A 213 -15.91 52.05 2.65
CA ILE A 213 -15.28 53.37 2.66
C ILE A 213 -15.77 54.20 3.86
N VAL A 214 -17.06 54.16 4.17
CA VAL A 214 -17.67 54.92 5.29
C VAL A 214 -17.27 54.32 6.65
N ALA A 215 -17.11 53.01 6.73
CA ALA A 215 -16.72 52.30 7.96
C ALA A 215 -15.23 52.42 8.31
N ARG A 216 -14.42 53.05 7.44
CA ARG A 216 -12.97 53.26 7.62
C ARG A 216 -12.67 54.50 8.45
#